data_AF-A0A175WB35-F1
#
_entry.id   AF-A0A175WB35-F1
#
_cell.length_a   1.000
_cell.length_b   1.000
_cell.length_c   1.000
_cell.angle_alpha   90.00
_cell.angle_beta   90.00
_cell.angle_gamma   90.00
#
_symmetry.space_group_name_H-M   'P 1'
#
loop_
_entity.id
_entity.type
_entity.pdbx_description
1 polymer ?
#
loop_
_entity_poly.entity_id
_entity_poly.type
_entity_poly.pdbx_seq_one_letter_code
_entity_poly.pdbx_strand_id
1 'polypeptide(L)' 'MSFTSIPILDLALAQGPATKPRFLAELRHALMEVGFLYLKNVGIPDEVFKQVIEEGKAFF' A
#
# COMPACT_ATOMS: atom_id res chain seq x y z
N MET A 1 8.10 8.00 18.63
CA MET A 1 9.29 7.67 17.83
C MET A 1 9.20 8.46 16.53
N SER A 2 10.30 9.02 16.01
CA SER A 2 10.32 9.60 14.67
C SER A 2 10.51 8.47 13.64
N PHE A 3 9.67 8.41 12.61
CA PHE A 3 9.91 7.55 11.45
C PHE A 3 10.86 8.27 10.46
N THR A 4 11.61 7.51 9.66
CA THR A 4 12.50 8.05 8.62
C THR A 4 11.95 7.87 7.21
N SER A 5 10.93 7.03 7.05
CA SER A 5 10.29 6.76 5.78
C SER A 5 8.81 6.43 5.97
N ILE A 6 8.04 6.60 4.90
CA ILE A 6 6.63 6.22 4.86
C ILE A 6 6.53 4.68 4.86
N PRO A 7 5.77 4.07 5.79
CA PRO A 7 5.50 2.63 5.76
C PRO A 7 4.85 2.21 4.44
N ILE A 8 5.39 1.16 3.81
CA ILE A 8 4.81 0.54 2.62
C ILE A 8 4.32 -0.84 3.02
N LEU A 9 3.01 -1.04 3.02
CA LEU A 9 2.37 -2.28 3.44
C LEU A 9 2.01 -3.14 2.23
N ASP A 10 2.23 -4.43 2.35
CA ASP A 10 1.87 -5.40 1.32
C ASP A 10 0.45 -5.91 1.54
N LEU A 11 -0.49 -5.46 0.69
CA LEU A 11 -1.90 -5.81 0.85
C LEU A 11 -2.14 -7.31 0.61
N ALA A 12 -1.30 -8.00 -0.16
CA ALA A 12 -1.44 -9.44 -0.40
C ALA A 12 -1.30 -10.25 0.91
N LEU A 13 -0.55 -9.75 1.89
CA LEU A 13 -0.41 -10.41 3.21
C LEU A 13 -1.73 -10.47 3.97
N ALA A 14 -2.67 -9.55 3.71
CA ALA A 14 -3.97 -9.55 4.36
C ALA A 14 -4.86 -10.75 3.96
N GLN A 15 -4.54 -11.41 2.84
CA GLN A 15 -5.35 -12.49 2.26
C GLN A 15 -5.03 -13.88 2.84
N GLY A 16 -3.82 -14.09 3.36
CA GLY A 16 -3.39 -15.38 3.91
C GLY A 16 -3.62 -15.47 5.43
N PRO A 17 -4.18 -16.56 5.98
CA PRO A 17 -4.36 -16.70 7.43
C PRO A 17 -3.05 -16.67 8.21
N ALA A 18 -1.95 -17.19 7.62
CA ALA A 18 -0.62 -17.15 8.21
C ALA A 18 0.06 -15.77 8.12
N THR A 19 -0.26 -14.98 7.10
CA THR A 19 0.39 -13.68 6.83
C THR A 19 -0.39 -12.50 7.40
N LYS A 20 -1.71 -12.65 7.58
CA LYS A 20 -2.60 -11.60 8.07
C LYS A 20 -2.19 -11.03 9.43
N PRO A 21 -1.74 -11.81 10.43
CA PRO A 21 -1.30 -11.25 11.71
C PRO A 21 -0.14 -10.24 11.54
N ARG A 22 0.81 -10.53 10.63
CA ARG A 22 1.90 -9.61 10.32
C ARG A 22 1.38 -8.33 9.68
N PHE A 23 0.50 -8.44 8.68
CA PHE A 23 -0.10 -7.27 8.05
C PHE A 23 -0.82 -6.37 9.06
N LEU A 24 -1.58 -6.96 9.99
CA LEU A 24 -2.29 -6.21 11.02
C LEU A 24 -1.33 -5.52 12.00
N ALA A 25 -0.19 -6.14 12.33
CA ALA A 25 0.83 -5.52 13.16
C ALA A 25 1.49 -4.33 12.46
N GLU A 26 1.86 -4.48 11.18
CA GLU A 26 2.40 -3.39 10.35
C GLU A 26 1.38 -2.26 10.19
N LEU A 27 0.10 -2.59 9.97
CA LEU A 27 -1.00 -1.62 9.89
C LEU A 27 -1.19 -0.84 11.19
N ARG A 28 -1.20 -1.54 12.34
CA ARG A 28 -1.29 -0.88 13.64
C ARG A 28 -0.12 0.08 13.84
N HIS A 29 1.10 -0.34 13.54
CA HIS A 29 2.27 0.53 13.66
C HIS A 29 2.14 1.77 12.77
N ALA A 30 1.81 1.60 11.49
CA ALA A 30 1.64 2.70 10.55
C ALA A 30 0.56 3.71 11.02
N LEU A 31 -0.58 3.21 11.52
CA LEU A 31 -1.67 4.07 11.98
C LEU A 31 -1.38 4.78 13.31
N MET A 32 -0.74 4.08 14.26
CA MET A 32 -0.55 4.60 15.61
C MET A 32 0.74 5.43 15.78
N GLU A 33 1.76 5.17 14.97
CA GLU A 33 3.09 5.79 15.14
C GLU A 33 3.51 6.72 13.98
N VAL A 34 2.91 6.58 12.80
CA VAL A 34 3.30 7.36 11.61
C VAL A 34 2.18 8.28 11.14
N GLY A 35 0.96 7.76 10.99
CA GLY A 35 -0.21 8.50 10.53
C GLY A 35 -0.45 8.48 9.01
N PHE A 36 0.44 7.85 8.24
CA PHE A 36 0.29 7.67 6.80
C PHE A 36 0.98 6.38 6.33
N LEU A 37 0.59 5.87 5.17
CA LEU A 37 1.14 4.66 4.58
C LEU A 37 0.89 4.60 3.07
N TYR A 38 1.71 3.81 2.38
CA TYR A 38 1.45 3.34 1.02
C TYR A 38 1.08 1.86 1.03
N LEU A 39 0.33 1.44 0.01
CA LEU A 39 0.02 0.03 -0.24
C LEU A 39 0.70 -0.45 -1.51
N LYS A 40 1.22 -1.66 -1.48
CA LYS A 40 1.69 -2.42 -2.65
C LYS A 40 0.90 -3.72 -2.80
N ASN A 41 1.00 -4.34 -3.98
CA ASN A 41 0.27 -5.56 -4.33
C ASN A 41 -1.25 -5.42 -4.09
N VAL A 42 -1.81 -4.28 -4.51
CA VAL A 42 -3.23 -3.93 -4.26
C VAL A 42 -4.21 -4.71 -5.14
N GLY A 43 -3.72 -5.61 -5.99
CA GLY A 43 -4.55 -6.43 -6.88
C GLY A 43 -5.08 -5.68 -8.10
N ILE A 44 -4.54 -4.51 -8.41
CA ILE A 44 -4.83 -3.78 -9.64
C ILE A 44 -3.81 -4.19 -10.71
N PRO A 45 -4.27 -4.61 -11.91
CA PRO A 45 -3.36 -4.93 -13.02
C PRO A 45 -2.52 -3.72 -13.45
N ASP A 46 -1.28 -3.96 -13.85
CA ASP A 46 -0.35 -2.91 -14.30
C ASP A 46 -0.87 -2.16 -15.54
N GLU A 47 -1.67 -2.82 -16.38
CA GLU A 47 -2.30 -2.22 -17.56
C GLU A 47 -3.27 -1.11 -17.18
N VAL A 48 -3.99 -1.26 -16.07
CA VAL A 48 -4.93 -0.24 -15.58
C VAL A 48 -4.16 0.99 -15.11
N PHE A 49 -3.05 0.80 -14.38
CA PHE A 49 -2.19 1.93 -13.98
C PHE A 49 -1.62 2.66 -15.20
N LYS A 50 -1.12 1.93 -16.19
CA LYS A 50 -0.62 2.52 -17.44
C LYS A 50 -1.70 3.30 -18.17
N GLN A 51 -2.90 2.73 -18.30
CA GLN A 51 -4.02 3.40 -18.96
C GLN A 51 -4.37 4.72 -18.25
N VAL A 52 -4.50 4.71 -16.92
CA VAL A 52 -4.79 5.92 -16.14
C VAL A 52 -3.71 6.99 -16.34
N ILE A 53 -2.44 6.59 -16.38
CA ILE A 53 -1.32 7.50 -16.62
C ILE A 53 -1.40 8.13 -18.02
N GLU A 54 -1.69 7.33 -19.05
CA GLU A 54 -1.80 7.84 -20.43
C GLU A 54 -2.99 8.78 -20.60
N GLU A 55 -4.16 8.43 -20.07
CA GLU A 55 -5.34 9.32 -20.10
C GLU A 55 -5.08 10.62 -19.32
N GLY A 56 -4.39 10.55 -18.19
CA GLY A 56 -4.01 11.72 -17.40
C GLY A 56 -3.08 12.67 -18.16
N LYS A 57 -2.07 12.14 -18.87
CA LYS A 57 -1.18 12.93 -19.72
C LYS A 57 -1.88 13.51 -20.95
N ALA A 58 -2.90 12.83 -21.47
CA ALA A 58 -3.69 13.34 -22.59
C ALA A 58 -4.61 14.50 -22.16
N PHE A 59 -5.00 14.54 -20.89
CA PHE A 59 -5.91 15.55 -20.34
C PHE A 59 -5.20 16.82 -19.82
N PHE A 60 -4.06 16.69 -19.12
CA PHE A 60 -3.31 17.80 -18.51
C PHE A 60 -2.07 18.19 -19.32
#